data_AF-A0A2T4WXP2-F1
#
_entry.id   AF-A0A2T4WXP2-F1
#
_cell.length_a   1.000
_cell.length_b   1.000
_cell.length_c   1.000
_cell.angle_alpha   90.00
_cell.angle_beta   90.00
_cell.angle_gamma   90.00
#
_symmetry.space_group_name_H-M   'P 1'
#
loop_
_entity.id
_entity.type
_entity.pdbx_description
1 polymer ?
#
loop_
_entity_poly.entity_id
_entity_poly.type
_entity_poly.pdbx_seq_one_letter_code
_entity_poly.pdbx_strand_id
1 'polypeptide(L)'
;MVTLLLVLQSILGQYTGMVSDIWIWAALVLFPGWFLLLLSQWWNKFPARLVAVTTANGMTWLSVGYLLLLLLTILLSQMAINDRAWSLQRYFQYSYWWLWPFNALLIAGMLLLFYRKEVQKIPDAGVLKALAEKQAAKAADQGHLVRQQCLELLAEAQIPAALALLHEQFNSKEPEYNQVIVLQSQATLLRRNQDLNLIEPKEAQRQLNRLTMAVLNLAEQL
;
A
#
# COMPACT_ATOMS: atom_id res chain seq x y z
N MET A 1 8.42 0.64 19.21
CA MET A 1 9.55 1.28 19.92
C MET A 1 9.06 2.32 20.93
N VAL A 2 8.31 3.34 20.50
CA VAL A 2 7.73 4.38 21.39
C VAL A 2 6.87 3.79 22.53
N THR A 3 6.02 2.81 22.22
CA THR A 3 5.19 2.09 23.20
C THR A 3 6.02 1.34 24.25
N LEU A 4 7.11 0.68 23.84
CA LEU A 4 8.02 -0.01 24.76
C LEU A 4 8.71 0.96 25.71
N LEU A 5 9.09 2.14 25.23
CA LEU A 5 9.68 3.19 26.05
C LEU A 5 8.71 3.70 27.12
N LEU A 6 7.44 3.92 26.77
CA LEU A 6 6.39 4.32 27.72
C LEU A 6 6.12 3.24 28.78
N VAL A 7 6.12 1.96 28.37
CA VAL A 7 5.98 0.83 29.31
C VAL A 7 7.18 0.77 30.26
N LEU A 8 8.40 0.90 29.74
CA LEU A 8 9.62 0.88 30.55
C LEU A 8 9.63 2.04 31.56
N GLN A 9 9.31 3.26 31.14
CA GLN A 9 9.23 4.44 32.03
C GLN A 9 8.12 4.31 33.07
N SER A 10 7.00 3.67 32.72
CA SER A 10 5.92 3.36 33.66
C SER A 10 6.35 2.34 34.73
N ILE A 11 7.07 1.29 34.34
CA ILE A 11 7.61 0.27 35.26
C ILE A 11 8.68 0.86 36.18
N LEU A 12 9.52 1.77 35.66
CA LEU A 12 10.53 2.48 36.42
C LEU A 12 9.95 3.52 37.41
N GLY A 13 8.62 3.65 37.48
CA GLY A 13 7.96 4.55 38.43
C GLY A 13 8.12 6.04 38.11
N GLN A 14 8.56 6.40 36.91
CA GLN A 14 8.76 7.81 36.53
C GLN A 14 7.44 8.59 36.44
N TYR A 15 6.31 7.88 36.45
CA TYR A 15 4.96 8.43 36.29
C TYR A 15 4.06 8.16 37.51
N THR A 16 4.64 7.88 38.68
CA THR A 16 3.88 7.63 39.91
C THR A 16 2.85 8.72 40.16
N GLY A 17 1.57 8.34 40.26
CA GLY A 17 0.45 9.26 40.47
C GLY A 17 -0.20 9.82 39.19
N MET A 18 0.37 9.59 38.00
CA MET A 18 -0.17 10.09 36.72
C MET A 18 -0.16 9.05 35.58
N VAL A 19 -0.01 7.77 35.92
CA VAL A 19 0.06 6.67 34.94
C VAL A 19 -1.15 6.70 33.99
N SER A 20 -2.37 6.83 34.53
CA SER A 20 -3.61 6.85 33.74
C SER A 20 -3.63 7.97 32.69
N ASP A 21 -3.29 9.20 33.08
CA ASP A 21 -3.32 10.36 32.20
C ASP A 21 -2.34 10.22 31.03
N ILE A 22 -1.17 9.62 31.28
CA ILE A 22 -0.15 9.41 30.26
C ILE A 22 -0.56 8.31 29.27
N TRP A 23 -1.23 7.26 29.75
CA TRP A 23 -1.78 6.23 28.88
C TRP A 23 -2.93 6.76 28.02
N ILE A 24 -3.79 7.63 28.56
CA ILE A 24 -4.83 8.32 27.79
C ILE A 24 -4.17 9.22 26.73
N TRP A 25 -3.12 9.96 27.10
CA TRP A 25 -2.34 10.77 26.17
C TRP A 25 -1.74 9.92 25.06
N ALA A 26 -1.05 8.83 25.41
CA ALA A 26 -0.43 7.93 24.47
C ALA A 26 -1.47 7.29 23.54
N ALA A 27 -2.62 6.89 24.07
CA ALA A 27 -3.73 6.37 23.27
C ALA A 27 -4.20 7.40 22.26
N LEU A 28 -4.48 8.65 22.66
CA LEU A 28 -4.93 9.71 21.75
C LEU A 28 -3.91 10.05 20.67
N VAL A 29 -2.62 10.06 21.01
CA VAL A 29 -1.54 10.39 20.08
C VAL A 29 -1.28 9.23 19.11
N LEU A 30 -1.28 7.99 19.60
CA LEU A 30 -1.00 6.81 18.78
C LEU A 30 -2.21 6.31 17.99
N PHE A 31 -3.43 6.50 18.49
CA PHE A 31 -4.65 5.95 17.91
C PHE A 31 -4.84 6.29 16.43
N PRO A 32 -4.61 7.53 15.96
CA PRO A 32 -4.65 7.83 14.53
C PRO A 32 -3.71 6.92 13.73
N GLY A 33 -2.45 6.77 14.14
CA GLY A 33 -1.50 5.89 13.47
C GLY A 33 -1.97 4.43 13.42
N TRP A 34 -2.48 3.90 14.53
CA TRP A 34 -3.01 2.53 14.59
C TRP A 34 -4.24 2.35 13.72
N PHE A 35 -5.17 3.29 13.77
CA PHE A 35 -6.38 3.29 12.94
C PHE A 35 -6.00 3.33 11.45
N LEU A 36 -5.02 4.15 11.07
CA LEU A 36 -4.52 4.25 9.70
C LEU A 36 -3.92 2.93 9.21
N LEU A 37 -3.14 2.23 10.04
CA LEU A 37 -2.59 0.91 9.72
C LEU A 37 -3.70 -0.14 9.52
N LEU A 38 -4.69 -0.16 10.41
CA LEU A 38 -5.84 -1.06 10.29
C LEU A 38 -6.67 -0.77 9.03
N LEU A 39 -6.91 0.51 8.74
CA LEU A 39 -7.65 0.94 7.55
C LEU A 39 -6.91 0.52 6.26
N SER A 40 -5.58 0.70 6.25
CA SER A 40 -4.73 0.25 5.14
C SER A 40 -4.85 -1.26 4.92
N GLN A 41 -4.75 -2.08 5.98
CA GLN A 41 -4.89 -3.53 5.88
C GLN A 41 -6.29 -3.96 5.41
N TRP A 42 -7.35 -3.29 5.89
CA TRP A 42 -8.72 -3.61 5.50
C TRP A 42 -8.99 -3.31 4.02
N TRP A 43 -8.42 -2.23 3.49
CA TRP A 43 -8.57 -1.82 2.09
C TRP A 43 -7.58 -2.46 1.12
N ASN A 44 -6.48 -3.04 1.61
CA ASN A 44 -5.50 -3.76 0.78
C ASN A 44 -6.04 -5.10 0.21
N LYS A 45 -7.27 -5.49 0.55
CA LYS A 45 -7.98 -6.62 -0.10
C LYS A 45 -8.27 -6.40 -1.60
N PHE A 46 -8.03 -5.20 -2.13
CA PHE A 46 -8.10 -4.89 -3.56
C PHE A 46 -6.69 -4.60 -4.12
N PRO A 47 -5.91 -5.63 -4.52
CA PRO A 47 -4.49 -5.51 -4.91
C PRO A 47 -4.23 -4.71 -6.20
N ALA A 48 -5.24 -4.05 -6.77
CA ALA A 48 -5.15 -3.30 -8.02
C ALA A 48 -4.89 -1.78 -7.86
N ARG A 49 -4.66 -1.28 -6.63
CA ARG A 49 -4.34 0.14 -6.39
C ARG A 49 -2.83 0.35 -6.31
N LEU A 50 -2.23 0.67 -7.45
CA LEU A 50 -0.85 1.17 -7.52
C LEU A 50 -0.84 2.63 -7.01
N VAL A 51 -0.43 2.83 -5.76
CA VAL A 51 -0.16 4.16 -5.21
C VAL A 51 1.14 4.69 -5.83
N ALA A 52 1.16 5.94 -6.29
CA ALA A 52 2.39 6.54 -6.81
C ALA A 52 3.53 6.44 -5.78
N VAL A 53 4.72 6.02 -6.22
CA VAL A 53 5.90 5.84 -5.35
C VAL A 53 6.25 7.12 -4.59
N THR A 54 6.02 8.29 -5.20
CA THR A 54 6.28 9.60 -4.57
C THR A 54 5.34 9.89 -3.40
N THR A 55 4.06 9.55 -3.51
CA THR A 55 3.09 9.76 -2.43
C THR A 55 3.26 8.72 -1.32
N ALA A 56 3.61 7.48 -1.66
CA ALA A 56 4.00 6.45 -0.69
C ALA A 56 5.27 6.83 0.10
N ASN A 57 6.30 7.33 -0.60
CA ASN A 57 7.53 7.80 0.04
C ASN A 57 7.27 9.03 0.91
N GLY A 58 6.48 10.00 0.42
CA GLY A 58 6.10 11.17 1.20
C GLY A 58 5.38 10.80 2.50
N MET A 59 4.42 9.87 2.43
CA MET A 59 3.69 9.40 3.61
C MET A 59 4.59 8.65 4.60
N THR A 60 5.54 7.85 4.09
CA THR A 60 6.55 7.17 4.91
C THR A 60 7.42 8.18 5.64
N TRP A 61 7.98 9.17 4.94
CA TRP A 61 8.79 10.23 5.55
C TRP A 61 8.01 11.04 6.59
N LEU A 62 6.74 11.33 6.32
CA LEU A 62 5.89 12.06 7.25
C LEU A 62 5.59 11.25 8.52
N SER A 63 5.37 9.95 8.35
CA SER A 63 5.18 9.01 9.46
C SER A 63 6.45 8.87 10.30
N VAL A 64 7.61 8.77 9.67
CA VAL A 64 8.92 8.74 10.35
C VAL A 64 9.16 10.05 11.10
N GLY A 65 8.91 11.20 10.48
CA GLY A 65 9.04 12.52 11.11
C GLY A 65 8.15 12.66 12.34
N TYR A 66 6.90 12.20 12.25
CA TYR A 66 5.98 12.17 13.38
C TYR A 66 6.47 11.27 14.52
N LEU A 67 6.95 10.06 14.22
CA LEU A 67 7.51 9.15 15.23
C LEU A 67 8.75 9.74 15.92
N LEU A 68 9.61 10.43 15.18
CA LEU A 68 10.77 11.14 15.74
C LEU A 68 10.32 12.28 16.66
N LEU A 69 9.32 13.07 16.26
CA LEU A 69 8.74 14.13 17.09
C LEU A 69 8.16 13.59 18.39
N LEU A 70 7.45 12.45 18.32
CA LEU A 70 6.86 11.76 19.46
C LEU A 70 7.93 11.22 20.41
N LEU A 71 8.99 10.63 19.84
CA LEU A 71 10.15 10.15 20.60
C LEU A 71 10.86 11.29 21.30
N LEU A 72 11.09 12.41 20.59
CA LEU A 72 11.71 13.60 21.12
C LEU A 72 10.87 14.23 22.24
N THR A 73 9.54 14.21 22.10
CA THR A 73 8.59 14.66 23.16
C THR A 73 8.74 13.83 24.43
N ILE A 74 8.84 12.51 24.33
CA ILE A 74 9.04 11.63 25.49
C ILE A 74 10.43 11.83 26.10
N LEU A 75 11.45 12.02 25.27
CA LEU A 75 12.84 12.19 25.75
C LEU A 75 13.04 13.54 26.44
N LEU A 76 12.47 14.61 25.88
CA LEU A 76 12.49 15.95 26.48
C LEU A 76 11.63 16.06 27.74
N SER A 77 10.65 15.18 27.95
CA SER A 77 9.87 15.17 29.20
C SER A 77 10.77 15.08 30.43
N GLN A 78 11.84 14.27 30.37
CA GLN A 78 12.82 14.10 31.45
C GLN A 78 13.63 15.37 31.73
N MET A 79 13.98 16.11 30.68
CA MET A 79 14.71 17.38 30.81
C MET A 79 13.82 18.48 31.36
N ALA A 80 12.56 18.54 30.92
CA ALA A 80 11.58 19.53 31.38
C ALA A 80 11.21 19.38 32.87
N ILE A 81 11.26 18.15 33.41
CA ILE A 81 11.03 17.86 34.83
C ILE A 81 12.21 18.32 35.69
N ASN A 82 13.45 18.11 35.22
CA ASN A 82 14.66 18.46 35.97
C ASN A 82 14.80 19.96 36.21
N ASP A 83 14.33 20.80 35.29
CA ASP A 83 14.34 22.26 35.42
C ASP A 83 13.23 22.82 36.34
N ARG A 84 12.40 21.97 36.97
CA ARG A 84 11.30 22.32 37.91
C ARG A 84 10.26 23.34 37.42
N ALA A 85 10.35 23.82 36.18
CA ALA A 85 9.49 24.87 35.67
C ALA A 85 8.08 24.35 35.30
N TRP A 86 7.89 23.03 35.12
CA TRP A 86 6.65 22.44 34.63
C TRP A 86 6.28 21.17 35.40
N SER A 87 4.99 21.00 35.72
CA SER A 87 4.48 19.69 36.15
C SER A 87 4.37 18.76 34.94
N LEU A 88 4.61 17.46 35.17
CA LEU A 88 4.57 16.41 34.14
C LEU A 88 3.27 16.46 33.32
N GLN A 89 2.14 16.66 34.00
CA GLN A 89 0.81 16.77 33.41
C GLN A 89 0.71 17.96 32.44
N ARG A 90 1.26 19.11 32.83
CA ARG A 90 1.22 20.34 32.02
C ARG A 90 2.07 20.20 30.76
N TYR A 91 3.21 19.50 30.86
CA TYR A 91 4.06 19.21 29.71
C TYR A 91 3.35 18.35 28.68
N PHE A 92 2.70 17.24 29.10
CA PHE A 92 1.95 16.39 28.17
C PHE A 92 0.73 17.08 27.59
N GLN A 93 0.02 17.92 28.35
CA GLN A 93 -1.07 18.73 27.81
C GLN A 93 -0.56 19.73 26.76
N TYR A 94 0.57 20.39 27.02
CA TYR A 94 1.16 21.32 26.07
C TYR A 94 1.69 20.62 24.82
N SER A 95 2.11 19.35 24.94
CA SER A 95 2.58 18.58 23.79
C SER A 95 1.56 18.37 22.68
N TYR A 96 0.26 18.45 23.00
CA TYR A 96 -0.78 18.40 21.98
C TYR A 96 -0.65 19.54 20.96
N TRP A 97 -0.18 20.72 21.38
CA TRP A 97 -0.06 21.86 20.48
C TRP A 97 0.90 21.63 19.32
N TRP A 98 2.00 20.89 19.53
CA TRP A 98 2.93 20.56 18.45
C TRP A 98 2.67 19.19 17.82
N LEU A 99 2.07 18.23 18.52
CA LEU A 99 1.76 16.91 17.95
C LEU A 99 0.52 16.93 17.06
N TRP A 100 -0.49 17.74 17.39
CA TRP A 100 -1.77 17.75 16.71
C TRP A 100 -1.69 18.22 15.25
N PRO A 101 -0.94 19.27 14.87
CA PRO A 101 -0.79 19.67 13.48
C PRO A 101 -0.21 18.56 12.60
N PHE A 102 0.77 17.81 13.11
CA PHE A 102 1.35 16.68 12.37
C PHE A 102 0.37 15.51 12.25
N ASN A 103 -0.41 15.24 13.30
CA ASN A 103 -1.45 14.21 13.24
C ASN A 103 -2.56 14.58 12.23
N ALA A 104 -2.99 15.83 12.23
CA ALA A 104 -3.94 16.35 11.24
C ALA A 104 -3.36 16.25 9.82
N LEU A 105 -2.08 16.54 9.64
CA LEU A 105 -1.41 16.46 8.35
C LEU A 105 -1.21 15.02 7.86
N LEU A 106 -0.95 14.07 8.77
CA LEU A 106 -0.97 12.63 8.48
C LEU A 106 -2.36 12.17 8.01
N ILE A 107 -3.41 12.49 8.78
CA ILE A 107 -4.78 12.12 8.43
C ILE A 107 -5.18 12.74 7.09
N ALA A 108 -4.87 14.02 6.89
CA ALA A 108 -5.15 14.73 5.63
C ALA A 108 -4.38 14.11 4.46
N GLY A 109 -3.08 13.83 4.61
CA GLY A 109 -2.27 13.17 3.59
C GLY A 109 -2.82 11.79 3.21
N MET A 110 -3.31 11.04 4.20
CA MET A 110 -3.95 9.76 3.98
C MET A 110 -5.30 9.89 3.27
N LEU A 111 -6.18 10.77 3.75
CA LEU A 111 -7.44 11.08 3.07
C LEU A 111 -7.18 11.51 1.62
N LEU A 112 -6.16 12.30 1.36
CA LEU A 112 -5.79 12.71 0.02
C LEU A 112 -5.31 11.51 -0.81
N LEU A 113 -4.49 10.62 -0.26
CA LEU A 113 -4.08 9.37 -0.91
C LEU A 113 -5.26 8.46 -1.28
N PHE A 114 -6.26 8.36 -0.40
CA PHE A 114 -7.39 7.47 -0.61
C PHE A 114 -8.54 8.09 -1.41
N TYR A 115 -8.72 9.40 -1.33
CA TYR A 115 -9.80 10.14 -1.98
C TYR A 115 -9.38 10.72 -3.33
N ARG A 116 -8.08 10.87 -3.58
CA ARG A 116 -7.60 11.10 -4.93
C ARG A 116 -7.98 9.87 -5.74
N LYS A 117 -9.01 10.03 -6.58
CA LYS A 117 -9.17 9.28 -7.83
C LYS A 117 -7.88 9.51 -8.61
N GLU A 118 -6.80 8.82 -8.26
CA GLU A 118 -5.73 8.62 -9.20
C GLU A 118 -6.41 7.87 -10.34
N VAL A 119 -6.69 8.63 -11.41
CA VAL A 119 -6.82 8.13 -12.77
C VAL A 119 -5.69 7.13 -12.84
N GLN A 120 -6.03 5.85 -12.70
CA GLN A 120 -5.06 4.77 -12.71
C GLN A 120 -4.17 5.10 -13.89
N LYS A 121 -2.91 5.47 -13.64
CA LYS A 121 -1.90 5.52 -14.68
C LYS A 121 -1.61 4.07 -14.96
N ILE A 122 -2.59 3.46 -15.62
CA ILE A 122 -2.46 2.15 -16.21
C ILE A 122 -1.24 2.33 -17.13
N PRO A 123 -0.16 1.56 -16.92
CA PRO A 123 1.08 1.83 -17.61
C PRO A 123 0.81 1.79 -19.12
N ASP A 124 1.47 2.68 -19.87
CA ASP A 124 1.34 2.68 -21.32
C ASP A 124 1.75 1.30 -21.85
N ALA A 125 1.14 0.89 -22.98
CA ALA A 125 1.37 -0.45 -23.54
C ALA A 125 2.87 -0.75 -23.76
N GLY A 126 3.68 0.28 -24.08
CA GLY A 126 5.13 0.16 -24.19
C GLY A 126 5.84 -0.15 -22.87
N VAL A 127 5.37 0.41 -21.75
CA VAL A 127 5.93 0.12 -20.42
C VAL A 127 5.57 -1.30 -19.99
N LEU A 128 4.34 -1.75 -20.26
CA LEU A 128 3.92 -3.13 -19.99
C LEU A 128 4.73 -4.14 -20.80
N LYS A 129 4.95 -3.84 -22.09
CA LYS A 129 5.77 -4.68 -22.96
C LYS A 129 7.21 -4.78 -22.44
N ALA A 130 7.85 -3.65 -22.14
CA ALA A 130 9.21 -3.64 -21.60
C ALA A 130 9.31 -4.37 -20.24
N LEU A 131 8.27 -4.28 -19.41
CA LEU A 131 8.20 -5.02 -18.14
C LEU A 131 8.09 -6.53 -18.38
N ALA A 132 7.20 -6.96 -19.27
CA ALA A 132 7.01 -8.36 -19.63
C ALA A 132 8.28 -8.97 -20.23
N GLU A 133 8.95 -8.27 -21.16
CA GLU A 133 10.24 -8.70 -21.75
C GLU A 133 11.33 -8.86 -20.69
N LYS A 134 11.45 -7.87 -19.78
CA LYS A 134 12.43 -7.92 -18.70
C LYS A 134 12.17 -9.06 -17.72
N GLN A 135 10.91 -9.36 -17.44
CA GLN A 135 10.55 -10.49 -16.58
C GLN A 135 10.72 -11.83 -17.28
N ALA A 136 10.43 -11.92 -18.58
CA ALA A 136 10.67 -13.10 -19.40
C ALA A 136 12.15 -13.48 -19.40
N ALA A 137 13.05 -12.50 -19.59
CA ALA A 137 14.49 -12.72 -19.52
C ALA A 137 14.93 -13.25 -18.14
N LYS A 138 14.39 -12.70 -17.05
CA LYS A 138 14.67 -13.21 -15.69
C LYS A 138 14.15 -14.63 -15.47
N ALA A 139 12.97 -14.95 -15.99
CA ALA A 139 12.40 -16.30 -15.89
C ALA A 139 13.21 -17.31 -16.68
N ALA A 140 13.75 -16.90 -17.85
CA ALA A 140 14.67 -17.70 -18.65
C ALA A 140 15.97 -18.00 -17.88
N ASP A 141 16.56 -16.99 -17.23
CA ASP A 141 17.75 -17.15 -16.39
C ASP A 141 17.53 -18.10 -15.20
N GLN A 142 16.30 -18.16 -14.70
CA GLN A 142 15.89 -19.03 -13.58
C GLN A 142 15.42 -20.42 -14.03
N GLY A 143 15.31 -20.68 -15.33
CA GLY A 143 14.85 -21.96 -15.89
C GLY A 143 13.34 -22.20 -15.81
N HIS A 144 12.53 -21.17 -15.53
CA HIS A 144 11.07 -21.29 -15.48
C HIS A 144 10.45 -21.12 -16.88
N LEU A 145 10.48 -22.20 -17.68
CA LEU A 145 10.05 -22.19 -19.09
C LEU A 145 8.59 -21.76 -19.30
N VAL A 146 7.67 -22.24 -18.47
CA VAL A 146 6.23 -21.93 -18.59
C VAL A 146 5.97 -20.45 -18.29
N ARG A 147 6.62 -19.92 -17.26
CA ARG A 147 6.55 -18.51 -16.90
C ARG A 147 7.14 -17.62 -17.98
N GLN A 148 8.28 -18.01 -18.55
CA GLN A 148 8.88 -17.31 -19.68
C GLN A 148 7.92 -17.24 -20.87
N GLN A 149 7.35 -18.37 -21.30
CA GLN A 149 6.41 -18.43 -22.41
C GLN A 149 5.18 -17.55 -22.18
N CYS A 150 4.62 -17.56 -20.96
CA CYS A 150 3.49 -16.70 -20.61
C CYS A 150 3.85 -15.20 -20.72
N LEU A 151 5.04 -14.81 -20.27
CA LEU A 151 5.51 -13.42 -20.30
C LEU A 151 5.86 -12.96 -21.72
N GLU A 152 6.40 -13.85 -22.57
CA GLU A 152 6.62 -13.58 -24.00
C GLU A 152 5.29 -13.34 -24.73
N LEU A 153 4.28 -14.18 -24.48
CA LEU A 153 2.94 -13.98 -25.05
C LEU A 153 2.31 -12.64 -24.61
N LEU A 154 2.58 -12.19 -23.38
CA LEU A 154 2.16 -10.86 -22.91
C LEU A 154 2.93 -9.71 -23.59
N ALA A 155 4.23 -9.88 -23.83
CA ALA A 155 5.04 -8.89 -24.54
C ALA A 155 4.60 -8.71 -26.00
N GLU A 156 4.09 -9.76 -26.62
CA GLU A 156 3.48 -9.74 -27.96
C GLU A 156 2.01 -9.26 -27.96
N ALA A 157 1.48 -8.84 -26.82
CA ALA A 157 0.08 -8.44 -26.64
C ALA A 157 -0.95 -9.56 -26.93
N GLN A 158 -0.54 -10.83 -26.88
CA GLN A 158 -1.39 -12.00 -27.07
C GLN A 158 -2.07 -12.45 -25.77
N ILE A 159 -2.86 -11.55 -25.15
CA ILE A 159 -3.54 -11.80 -23.87
C ILE A 159 -4.38 -13.09 -23.87
N PRO A 160 -5.16 -13.43 -24.91
CA PRO A 160 -5.94 -14.67 -24.92
C PRO A 160 -5.08 -15.93 -24.87
N ALA A 161 -3.93 -15.93 -25.56
CA ALA A 161 -3.00 -17.06 -25.57
C ALA A 161 -2.32 -17.20 -24.20
N ALA A 162 -1.89 -16.10 -23.59
CA ALA A 162 -1.32 -16.09 -22.24
C ALA A 162 -2.31 -16.64 -21.19
N LEU A 163 -3.59 -16.23 -21.29
CA LEU A 163 -4.64 -16.74 -20.40
C LEU A 163 -4.98 -18.21 -20.63
N ALA A 164 -4.88 -18.72 -21.85
CA ALA A 164 -5.06 -20.14 -22.13
C ALA A 164 -3.93 -20.96 -21.50
N LEU A 165 -2.69 -20.50 -21.64
CA LEU A 165 -1.51 -21.13 -21.02
C LEU A 165 -1.63 -21.16 -19.49
N LEU A 166 -2.03 -20.05 -18.85
CA LEU A 166 -2.26 -20.03 -17.40
C LEU A 166 -3.38 -20.98 -16.96
N HIS A 167 -4.44 -21.09 -17.77
CA HIS A 167 -5.57 -21.98 -17.47
C HIS A 167 -5.16 -23.47 -17.47
N GLU A 168 -4.23 -23.84 -18.33
CA GLU A 168 -3.70 -25.21 -18.38
C GLU A 168 -2.77 -25.53 -17.21
N GLN A 169 -2.12 -24.51 -16.64
CA GLN A 169 -1.10 -24.68 -15.61
C GLN A 169 -1.68 -24.64 -14.18
N PHE A 170 -2.70 -23.83 -13.93
CA PHE A 170 -3.35 -23.78 -12.63
C PHE A 170 -4.33 -24.94 -12.44
N ASN A 171 -4.34 -25.53 -11.25
CA ASN A 171 -5.27 -26.60 -10.94
C ASN A 171 -6.66 -26.04 -10.62
N SER A 172 -7.72 -26.71 -11.06
CA SER A 172 -9.13 -26.37 -10.78
C SER A 172 -9.49 -26.09 -9.31
N LYS A 173 -8.66 -26.54 -8.36
CA LYS A 173 -8.84 -26.35 -6.92
C LYS A 173 -8.16 -25.09 -6.36
N GLU A 174 -7.33 -24.43 -7.16
CA GLU A 174 -6.57 -23.25 -6.76
C GLU A 174 -7.40 -21.97 -6.96
N PRO A 175 -7.32 -20.98 -6.05
CA PRO A 175 -8.03 -19.71 -6.22
C PRO A 175 -7.59 -18.95 -7.48
N GLU A 176 -6.36 -19.16 -7.95
CA GLU A 176 -5.77 -18.61 -9.17
C GLU A 176 -6.51 -19.08 -10.43
N TYR A 177 -6.97 -20.34 -10.46
CA TYR A 177 -7.74 -20.89 -11.58
C TYR A 177 -9.05 -20.13 -11.83
N ASN A 178 -9.76 -19.80 -10.74
CA ASN A 178 -10.98 -19.00 -10.83
C ASN A 178 -10.70 -17.57 -11.33
N GLN A 179 -9.55 -17.00 -10.95
CA GLN A 179 -9.13 -15.68 -11.43
C GLN A 179 -8.84 -15.69 -12.93
N VAL A 180 -8.18 -16.74 -13.44
CA VAL A 180 -7.93 -16.91 -14.88
C VAL A 180 -9.25 -16.97 -15.67
N ILE A 181 -10.24 -17.75 -15.21
CA ILE A 181 -11.55 -17.83 -15.87
C ILE A 181 -12.24 -16.47 -15.93
N VAL A 182 -12.22 -15.72 -14.82
CA VAL A 182 -12.81 -14.38 -14.78
C VAL A 182 -12.10 -13.46 -15.78
N LEU A 183 -10.77 -13.48 -15.84
CA LEU A 183 -10.00 -12.66 -16.78
C LEU A 183 -10.24 -13.06 -18.24
N GLN A 184 -10.38 -14.35 -18.54
CA GLN A 184 -10.78 -14.83 -19.87
C GLN A 184 -12.13 -14.26 -20.28
N SER A 185 -13.13 -14.34 -19.39
CA SER A 185 -14.46 -13.79 -19.66
C SER A 185 -14.42 -12.28 -19.92
N GLN A 186 -13.61 -11.53 -19.16
CA GLN A 186 -13.43 -10.10 -19.33
C GLN A 186 -12.72 -9.76 -20.65
N ALA A 187 -11.71 -10.54 -21.04
CA ALA A 187 -11.00 -10.37 -22.31
C ALA A 187 -11.94 -10.62 -23.50
N THR A 188 -12.79 -11.65 -23.45
CA THR A 188 -13.79 -11.94 -24.49
C THR A 188 -14.83 -10.83 -24.57
N LEU A 189 -15.34 -10.34 -23.43
CA LEU A 189 -16.29 -9.24 -23.38
C LEU A 189 -15.68 -7.94 -23.92
N LEU A 190 -14.44 -7.63 -23.55
CA LEU A 190 -13.71 -6.47 -24.06
C LEU A 190 -13.60 -6.51 -25.58
N ARG A 191 -13.16 -7.66 -26.13
CA ARG A 191 -13.02 -7.83 -27.58
C ARG A 191 -14.36 -7.70 -28.30
N ARG A 192 -15.40 -8.36 -27.79
CA ARG A 192 -16.76 -8.22 -28.33
C ARG A 192 -17.24 -6.76 -28.31
N ASN A 193 -17.00 -6.04 -27.23
CA ASN A 193 -17.43 -4.65 -27.12
C ASN A 193 -16.61 -3.70 -28.02
N GLN A 194 -15.33 -4.01 -28.26
CA GLN A 194 -14.50 -3.34 -29.26
C GLN A 194 -15.01 -3.59 -30.67
N ASP A 195 -15.29 -4.85 -31.02
CA ASP A 195 -15.80 -5.24 -32.35
C ASP A 195 -17.17 -4.60 -32.64
N LEU A 196 -17.99 -4.40 -31.61
CA LEU A 196 -19.29 -3.74 -31.70
C LEU A 196 -19.21 -2.21 -31.59
N ASN A 197 -18.00 -1.61 -31.48
CA ASN A 197 -17.78 -0.17 -31.27
C ASN A 197 -18.58 0.42 -30.08
N LEU A 198 -18.83 -0.38 -29.04
CA LEU A 198 -19.58 0.04 -27.85
C LEU A 198 -18.73 0.83 -26.85
N ILE A 199 -17.41 0.83 -27.02
CA ILE A 199 -16.44 1.44 -26.11
C ILE A 199 -15.47 2.29 -26.92
N GLU A 200 -15.11 3.46 -26.40
CA GLU A 200 -14.10 4.32 -27.03
C GLU A 200 -12.73 3.62 -27.10
N PRO A 201 -11.93 3.79 -28.17
CA PRO A 201 -10.62 3.15 -28.33
C PRO A 201 -9.68 3.38 -27.14
N LYS A 202 -9.74 4.58 -26.55
CA LYS A 202 -8.92 4.95 -25.39
C LYS A 202 -9.34 4.21 -24.12
N GLU A 203 -10.63 3.97 -23.93
CA GLU A 203 -11.14 3.19 -22.80
C GLU A 203 -10.87 1.69 -22.99
N ALA A 204 -11.01 1.21 -24.21
CA ALA A 204 -10.63 -0.13 -24.63
C ALA A 204 -9.15 -0.42 -24.31
N GLN A 205 -8.23 0.49 -24.67
CA GLN A 205 -6.81 0.35 -24.35
C GLN A 205 -6.55 0.32 -22.84
N ARG A 206 -7.26 1.14 -22.06
CA ARG A 206 -7.13 1.13 -20.60
C ARG A 206 -7.58 -0.19 -20.00
N GLN A 207 -8.70 -0.73 -20.45
CA GLN A 207 -9.20 -2.03 -19.99
C GLN A 207 -8.23 -3.15 -20.39
N LEU A 208 -7.67 -3.09 -21.61
CA LEU A 208 -6.67 -4.04 -22.08
C LEU A 208 -5.42 -4.01 -21.20
N ASN A 209 -4.85 -2.84 -20.95
CA ASN A 209 -3.66 -2.72 -20.11
C ASN A 209 -3.92 -3.16 -18.65
N ARG A 210 -5.14 -2.98 -18.12
CA ARG A 210 -5.54 -3.54 -16.80
C ARG A 210 -5.53 -5.06 -16.81
N LEU A 211 -6.06 -5.67 -17.87
CA LEU A 211 -6.04 -7.12 -18.04
C LEU A 211 -4.59 -7.61 -18.14
N THR A 212 -3.75 -6.97 -18.95
CA THR A 212 -2.32 -7.31 -19.07
C THR A 212 -1.61 -7.30 -17.72
N MET A 213 -1.84 -6.28 -16.89
CA MET A 213 -1.29 -6.22 -15.52
C MET A 213 -1.78 -7.37 -14.63
N ALA A 214 -3.08 -7.70 -14.70
CA ALA A 214 -3.64 -8.80 -13.93
C ALA A 214 -3.04 -10.15 -14.34
N VAL A 215 -2.87 -10.38 -15.64
CA VAL A 215 -2.24 -11.60 -16.17
C VAL A 215 -0.77 -11.66 -15.81
N LEU A 216 -0.04 -10.54 -15.86
CA LEU A 216 1.35 -10.46 -15.43
C LEU A 216 1.52 -10.85 -13.95
N ASN A 217 0.64 -10.34 -13.07
CA ASN A 217 0.66 -10.73 -11.65
C ASN A 217 0.38 -12.22 -11.44
N LEU A 218 -0.52 -12.83 -12.22
CA LEU A 218 -0.77 -14.27 -12.16
C LEU A 218 0.41 -15.09 -12.69
N ALA A 219 1.07 -14.62 -13.75
CA ALA A 219 2.25 -15.27 -14.30
C ALA A 219 3.45 -15.25 -13.31
N GLU A 220 3.48 -14.33 -12.35
CA GLU A 220 4.49 -14.34 -11.28
C GLU A 220 4.31 -15.47 -10.26
N GLN A 221 3.12 -16.09 -10.21
CA GLN A 221 2.79 -17.18 -9.30
C GLN A 221 3.12 -18.58 -9.85
N LEU A 222 3.53 -18.65 -11.13
CA LEU A 222 4.15 -19.83 -11.75
C LEU A 222 5.62 -19.98 -11.34
#